data_AF-A0A4V5N5M0-F1
#
_entry.id   AF-A0A4V5N5M0-F1
#
_cell.length_a   1.000
_cell.length_b   1.000
_cell.length_c   1.000
_cell.angle_alpha   90.00
_cell.angle_beta   90.00
_cell.angle_gamma   90.00
#
_symmetry.space_group_name_H-M   'P 1'
#
loop_
_entity.id
_entity.type
_entity.pdbx_description
1 polymer ?
#
loop_
_entity_poly.entity_id
_entity_poly.type
_entity_poly.pdbx_seq_one_letter_code
_entity_poly.pdbx_strand_id
1 'polypeptide(L)'
;MGADYDPYHYAEGSARAPPPIPGAIALFAPSIPPEDDEQMHAADDSSADDVPYVREAVPRKSMERAPPPFPQGERDRAPPIPSVPPPQQAPQSPQMLQQLSHAPLVGPLPPRSMPRQSLDVARAGSIKRSIDQPRPISENTGQMAQPLDLAPQTQWWTSPQPLPPSLQPRNGVDILSESEESQKSKRGGRTTISKDIYILYMDYSQTVITAVYDSRDPSDVTLEQRHEPPPPKLRQDQLEAYWRRFGANIAKEASAAAGGPPGISGKSSGSSKDATALGDGSPAALPQALIRNLPDALLPVGSKAYGALVYANLANASTMQFDEIRAGDIVTLRNAKFEGHHGAIKSKYRSDYGGFHVGVVGEWDGTRRSVRYWEQGGREGAPAAGGGKGGKGGVRGDKLRLGDLRSGEVRVWRVVGREWVGWSE
;
A
#
# COMPACT_ATOMS: atom_id res chain seq x y z
N MET A 1 64.48 5.97 34.57
CA MET A 1 63.29 5.13 34.25
C MET A 1 62.09 6.04 34.39
N GLY A 2 61.49 6.41 33.25
CA GLY A 2 60.34 7.30 33.19
C GLY A 2 59.06 6.55 33.51
N ALA A 3 58.14 7.21 34.20
CA ALA A 3 56.78 6.76 34.43
C ALA A 3 55.84 7.90 34.02
N ASP A 4 55.29 7.71 32.83
CA ASP A 4 53.96 8.02 32.30
C ASP A 4 53.16 9.19 32.92
N TYR A 5 52.99 10.22 32.07
CA TYR A 5 52.00 11.29 32.19
C TYR A 5 50.69 10.81 31.53
N ASP A 6 49.62 10.66 32.32
CA ASP A 6 48.27 10.34 31.85
C ASP A 6 47.41 11.62 31.78
N PRO A 7 47.03 12.09 30.58
CA PRO A 7 46.26 13.32 30.39
C PRO A 7 44.75 13.21 30.61
N TYR A 8 44.20 12.10 31.12
CA TYR A 8 42.74 11.94 31.29
C TYR A 8 42.24 11.68 32.72
N HIS A 9 43.07 11.89 33.73
CA HIS A 9 42.64 11.85 35.13
C HIS A 9 42.05 13.20 35.59
N TYR A 10 40.74 13.41 35.39
CA TYR A 10 40.00 14.43 36.15
C TYR A 10 39.17 13.78 37.24
N ALA A 11 39.61 14.01 38.47
CA ALA A 11 38.86 13.74 39.69
C ALA A 11 37.64 14.66 39.79
N GLU A 12 36.54 14.12 40.32
CA GLU A 12 35.33 14.84 40.69
C GLU A 12 35.63 15.98 41.67
N GLY A 13 35.35 17.21 41.22
CA GLY A 13 35.47 18.43 42.01
C GLY A 13 34.15 19.20 41.99
N SER A 14 33.54 19.27 43.16
CA SER A 14 32.35 20.06 43.52
C SER A 14 32.31 21.46 42.87
N ALA A 15 31.27 21.75 42.08
CA ALA A 15 31.04 23.07 41.50
C ALA A 15 29.65 23.60 41.85
N ARG A 16 29.70 24.73 42.55
CA ARG A 16 28.67 25.52 43.22
C ARG A 16 27.86 26.35 42.21
N ALA A 17 26.57 26.53 42.47
CA ALA A 17 25.66 27.33 41.64
C ALA A 17 26.08 28.82 41.57
N PRO A 18 25.77 29.54 40.47
CA PRO A 18 26.07 30.97 40.33
C PRO A 18 25.15 31.86 41.21
N PRO A 19 25.63 33.04 41.67
CA PRO A 19 24.90 33.91 42.60
C PRO A 19 23.78 34.74 41.93
N PRO A 20 22.77 35.20 42.70
CA PRO A 20 21.65 35.99 42.19
C PRO A 20 21.97 37.47 41.98
N ILE A 21 21.26 38.08 41.02
CA ILE A 21 21.33 39.50 40.63
C ILE A 21 20.48 40.35 41.60
N PRO A 22 20.97 41.50 42.13
CA PRO A 22 20.17 42.38 42.98
C PRO A 22 19.47 43.52 42.21
N GLY A 23 18.15 43.68 42.46
CA GLY A 23 17.50 44.98 42.68
C GLY A 23 16.79 45.68 41.49
N ALA A 24 15.45 45.59 41.45
CA ALA A 24 14.58 46.70 41.07
C ALA A 24 13.26 46.63 41.87
N ILE A 25 12.84 47.79 42.38
CA ILE A 25 11.94 48.07 43.50
C ILE A 25 10.47 47.69 43.24
N ALA A 26 9.80 47.16 44.28
CA ALA A 26 8.35 47.01 44.35
C ALA A 26 7.71 48.22 45.05
N LEU A 27 6.60 48.73 44.51
CA LEU A 27 5.71 49.68 45.19
C LEU A 27 4.36 49.02 45.47
N PHE A 28 3.84 49.41 46.64
CA PHE A 28 2.81 48.79 47.46
C PHE A 28 1.37 48.85 46.91
N ALA A 29 0.56 47.92 47.43
CA ALA A 29 -0.89 47.72 47.27
C ALA A 29 -1.76 48.86 47.87
N PRO A 30 -3.11 48.76 47.76
CA PRO A 30 -3.85 48.16 48.89
C PRO A 30 -5.03 47.24 48.50
N SER A 31 -5.63 46.63 49.54
CA SER A 31 -6.54 45.45 49.53
C SER A 31 -7.98 45.76 50.05
N ILE A 32 -8.84 44.71 49.98
CA ILE A 32 -10.06 44.37 50.79
C ILE A 32 -11.43 44.75 50.13
N PRO A 33 -12.60 44.07 50.32
CA PRO A 33 -13.04 42.82 51.04
C PRO A 33 -13.91 41.81 50.22
N PRO A 34 -14.44 40.71 50.83
CA PRO A 34 -15.06 39.55 50.14
C PRO A 34 -16.62 39.53 50.07
N GLU A 35 -17.09 38.39 49.55
CA GLU A 35 -18.39 37.88 49.06
C GLU A 35 -19.68 38.12 49.89
N ASP A 36 -20.84 38.03 49.22
CA ASP A 36 -22.08 37.44 49.75
C ASP A 36 -22.98 36.87 48.63
N ASP A 37 -23.62 35.75 48.96
CA ASP A 37 -24.61 34.96 48.21
C ASP A 37 -25.96 35.70 48.01
N GLU A 38 -26.72 35.32 46.97
CA GLU A 38 -28.12 34.84 47.06
C GLU A 38 -28.87 34.90 45.70
N GLN A 39 -29.23 33.68 45.24
CA GLN A 39 -30.56 33.26 44.78
C GLN A 39 -31.38 34.00 43.71
N MET A 40 -31.88 33.15 42.78
CA MET A 40 -33.29 32.98 42.38
C MET A 40 -33.78 33.46 40.98
N HIS A 41 -34.45 32.49 40.33
CA HIS A 41 -35.45 32.54 39.23
C HIS A 41 -34.93 32.82 37.80
N ALA A 42 -35.04 31.92 36.80
CA ALA A 42 -36.15 31.12 36.26
C ALA A 42 -37.17 31.93 35.43
N ALA A 43 -37.31 31.49 34.16
CA ALA A 43 -38.40 31.77 33.22
C ALA A 43 -38.45 33.23 32.69
N ASP A 44 -38.93 33.57 31.51
CA ASP A 44 -39.40 32.91 30.31
C ASP A 44 -39.51 34.04 29.26
N ASP A 45 -39.89 33.67 28.04
CA ASP A 45 -40.68 34.50 27.12
C ASP A 45 -39.99 35.51 26.15
N SER A 46 -39.89 35.05 24.91
CA SER A 46 -40.56 35.56 23.70
C SER A 46 -40.56 37.06 23.36
N SER A 47 -40.16 37.36 22.12
CA SER A 47 -40.93 38.05 21.07
C SER A 47 -39.92 38.65 20.06
N ALA A 48 -39.74 38.11 18.85
CA ALA A 48 -40.54 38.44 17.66
C ALA A 48 -40.90 39.93 17.58
N ASP A 49 -40.23 40.70 16.71
CA ASP A 49 -40.97 41.36 15.62
C ASP A 49 -40.08 41.91 14.49
N ASP A 50 -40.78 42.15 13.39
CA ASP A 50 -40.45 42.34 11.99
C ASP A 50 -39.64 43.59 11.56
N VAL A 51 -39.14 43.48 10.32
CA VAL A 51 -38.40 44.43 9.46
C VAL A 51 -39.26 45.64 8.98
N PRO A 52 -38.90 46.49 7.98
CA PRO A 52 -37.62 46.97 7.40
C PRO A 52 -37.56 48.53 7.20
N TYR A 53 -36.39 49.14 6.94
CA TYR A 53 -36.24 50.06 5.79
C TYR A 53 -34.78 50.37 5.42
N VAL A 54 -34.67 50.69 4.13
CA VAL A 54 -33.54 50.90 3.22
C VAL A 54 -32.76 52.19 3.47
N ARG A 55 -31.44 52.16 3.18
CA ARG A 55 -30.58 53.16 2.45
C ARG A 55 -29.12 52.92 2.88
N GLU A 56 -28.07 52.94 2.06
CA GLU A 56 -27.81 53.16 0.64
C GLU A 56 -26.44 52.51 0.39
N ALA A 57 -26.30 51.72 -0.68
CA ALA A 57 -25.06 51.05 -1.05
C ALA A 57 -24.13 52.03 -1.78
N VAL A 58 -22.91 52.20 -1.27
CA VAL A 58 -21.83 52.95 -1.92
C VAL A 58 -21.18 52.08 -3.01
N PRO A 59 -21.06 52.56 -4.27
CA PRO A 59 -20.50 51.78 -5.37
C PRO A 59 -18.97 51.74 -5.30
N ARG A 60 -18.40 50.54 -5.15
CA ARG A 60 -16.95 50.32 -5.31
C ARG A 60 -16.63 50.25 -6.81
N LYS A 61 -15.85 51.21 -7.29
CA LYS A 61 -15.27 51.26 -8.64
C LYS A 61 -14.41 50.01 -8.89
N SER A 62 -14.77 49.24 -9.91
CA SER A 62 -13.90 48.27 -10.57
C SER A 62 -12.83 49.02 -11.38
N MET A 63 -11.56 48.77 -11.10
CA MET A 63 -10.47 49.09 -12.03
C MET A 63 -10.07 47.79 -12.71
N GLU A 64 -10.74 47.52 -13.82
CA GLU A 64 -10.42 46.48 -14.77
C GLU A 64 -9.33 47.03 -15.70
N ARG A 65 -8.09 46.57 -15.52
CA ARG A 65 -6.94 47.00 -16.34
C ARG A 65 -6.81 46.04 -17.53
N ALA A 66 -7.13 46.52 -18.73
CA ALA A 66 -6.91 45.81 -19.97
C ALA A 66 -5.39 45.61 -20.24
N PRO A 67 -4.99 44.50 -20.90
CA PRO A 67 -3.60 44.28 -21.31
C PRO A 67 -3.20 45.22 -22.47
N PRO A 68 -1.89 45.53 -22.61
CA PRO A 68 -1.40 46.45 -23.65
C PRO A 68 -1.46 45.84 -25.07
N PRO A 69 -1.54 46.67 -26.13
CA PRO A 69 -1.61 46.22 -27.52
C PRO A 69 -0.27 45.65 -28.02
N PHE A 70 -0.36 44.65 -28.89
CA PHE A 70 0.79 44.06 -29.59
C PHE A 70 1.37 45.02 -30.64
N PRO A 71 2.71 45.08 -30.80
CA PRO A 71 3.33 45.88 -31.85
C PRO A 71 3.08 45.28 -33.23
N GLN A 72 2.60 46.10 -34.16
CA GLN A 72 2.51 45.78 -35.58
C GLN A 72 3.90 45.80 -36.22
N GLY A 73 4.33 44.66 -36.74
CA GLY A 73 5.53 44.50 -37.55
C GLY A 73 5.23 43.70 -38.81
N GLU A 74 5.33 44.40 -39.95
CA GLU A 74 5.70 43.98 -41.30
C GLU A 74 5.08 42.71 -41.91
N ARG A 75 4.28 42.96 -42.95
CA ARG A 75 3.85 42.00 -43.96
C ARG A 75 5.06 41.57 -44.79
N ASP A 76 5.39 40.29 -44.79
CA ASP A 76 6.02 39.66 -45.96
C ASP A 76 5.77 38.14 -46.02
N ARG A 77 5.29 37.72 -47.19
CA ARG A 77 5.30 36.39 -47.82
C ARG A 77 4.92 35.12 -47.01
N ALA A 78 3.77 34.54 -47.39
CA ALA A 78 3.42 33.15 -47.13
C ALA A 78 4.35 32.17 -47.88
N PRO A 79 4.80 31.07 -47.25
CA PRO A 79 5.45 29.95 -47.94
C PRO A 79 4.41 29.05 -48.64
N PRO A 80 4.76 28.35 -49.73
CA PRO A 80 3.83 27.53 -50.50
C PRO A 80 3.41 26.26 -49.75
N ILE A 81 2.14 25.90 -49.91
CA ILE A 81 1.51 24.69 -49.37
C ILE A 81 2.02 23.47 -50.17
N PRO A 82 2.45 22.37 -49.54
CA PRO A 82 2.71 21.12 -50.23
C PRO A 82 1.40 20.42 -50.62
N SER A 83 1.28 20.08 -51.92
CA SER A 83 0.15 19.37 -52.51
C SER A 83 0.02 17.93 -51.98
N VAL A 84 -1.18 17.55 -51.53
CA VAL A 84 -1.53 16.19 -51.10
C VAL A 84 -1.95 15.35 -52.33
N PRO A 85 -1.43 14.13 -52.53
CA PRO A 85 -1.90 13.22 -53.58
C PRO A 85 -3.21 12.49 -53.18
N PRO A 86 -4.05 12.06 -54.16
CA PRO A 86 -5.33 11.42 -53.89
C PRO A 86 -5.20 9.98 -53.37
N PRO A 87 -6.23 9.44 -52.68
CA PRO A 87 -6.19 8.13 -52.04
C PRO A 87 -6.22 6.99 -53.06
N GLN A 88 -5.26 6.07 -52.94
CA GLN A 88 -5.25 4.80 -53.67
C GLN A 88 -6.19 3.79 -52.99
N GLN A 89 -7.05 3.18 -53.81
CA GLN A 89 -8.01 2.15 -53.44
C GLN A 89 -7.31 0.84 -53.04
N ALA A 90 -7.84 0.18 -52.01
CA ALA A 90 -7.42 -1.15 -51.59
C ALA A 90 -7.83 -2.22 -52.63
N PRO A 91 -6.96 -3.18 -52.97
CA PRO A 91 -7.33 -4.32 -53.79
C PRO A 91 -8.13 -5.35 -52.97
N GLN A 92 -9.28 -5.73 -53.53
CA GLN A 92 -10.17 -6.79 -53.05
C GLN A 92 -9.54 -8.17 -53.28
N SER A 93 -9.66 -9.05 -52.31
CA SER A 93 -9.35 -10.48 -52.43
C SER A 93 -10.54 -11.23 -53.07
N PRO A 94 -10.32 -12.12 -54.06
CA PRO A 94 -11.37 -12.98 -54.58
C PRO A 94 -11.58 -14.22 -53.70
N GLN A 95 -12.84 -14.51 -53.39
CA GLN A 95 -13.27 -15.82 -52.92
C GLN A 95 -13.29 -16.83 -54.07
N MET A 96 -12.84 -18.07 -53.83
CA MET A 96 -13.30 -19.26 -54.56
C MET A 96 -13.37 -20.47 -53.62
N LEU A 97 -14.41 -21.27 -53.86
CA LEU A 97 -14.93 -22.41 -53.12
C LEU A 97 -14.15 -23.72 -53.32
N GLN A 98 -14.20 -24.57 -52.29
CA GLN A 98 -14.29 -26.05 -52.27
C GLN A 98 -13.45 -26.90 -53.26
N GLN A 99 -12.63 -27.83 -52.73
CA GLN A 99 -12.95 -29.27 -52.73
C GLN A 99 -11.88 -30.14 -52.04
N LEU A 100 -12.34 -31.32 -51.60
CA LEU A 100 -11.75 -32.33 -50.75
C LEU A 100 -10.47 -33.03 -51.32
N SER A 101 -9.58 -33.47 -50.42
CA SER A 101 -9.25 -34.90 -50.18
C SER A 101 -7.76 -35.37 -50.19
N HIS A 102 -7.47 -36.28 -49.24
CA HIS A 102 -6.42 -37.33 -49.14
C HIS A 102 -4.91 -37.01 -48.98
N ALA A 103 -4.29 -37.67 -47.99
CA ALA A 103 -2.85 -37.88 -47.74
C ALA A 103 -2.32 -39.14 -48.46
N PRO A 104 -1.11 -39.68 -48.17
CA PRO A 104 0.28 -39.17 -48.19
C PRO A 104 1.17 -39.98 -49.20
N LEU A 105 2.52 -39.79 -49.23
CA LEU A 105 3.60 -40.84 -49.39
C LEU A 105 4.98 -40.28 -49.88
N VAL A 106 6.03 -40.57 -49.08
CA VAL A 106 7.36 -41.20 -49.39
C VAL A 106 8.27 -40.69 -50.55
N GLY A 107 9.56 -40.40 -50.22
CA GLY A 107 10.71 -40.79 -51.07
C GLY A 107 12.00 -39.89 -51.04
N PRO A 108 13.25 -40.42 -51.13
CA PRO A 108 14.49 -39.76 -50.64
C PRO A 108 15.67 -39.51 -51.64
N LEU A 109 16.56 -38.54 -51.31
CA LEU A 109 18.06 -38.43 -51.49
C LEU A 109 18.73 -38.53 -52.91
N PRO A 110 20.05 -38.24 -53.17
CA PRO A 110 21.15 -37.50 -52.48
C PRO A 110 22.04 -36.60 -53.45
N PRO A 111 23.42 -36.50 -53.39
CA PRO A 111 24.20 -35.41 -52.78
C PRO A 111 25.32 -34.79 -53.68
N ARG A 112 26.07 -33.75 -53.24
CA ARG A 112 27.48 -33.50 -53.66
C ARG A 112 28.27 -32.45 -52.83
N SER A 113 29.23 -32.97 -52.06
CA SER A 113 30.60 -32.52 -51.71
C SER A 113 31.06 -31.04 -51.69
N MET A 114 31.66 -30.68 -50.55
CA MET A 114 32.67 -29.62 -50.25
C MET A 114 34.04 -29.88 -50.96
N PRO A 115 35.18 -29.12 -50.79
CA PRO A 115 35.48 -27.98 -49.89
C PRO A 115 36.34 -26.83 -50.51
N ARG A 116 36.50 -25.70 -49.79
CA ARG A 116 37.73 -24.87 -49.88
C ARG A 116 37.99 -24.13 -48.57
N GLN A 117 39.23 -24.27 -48.08
CA GLN A 117 39.81 -23.62 -46.92
C GLN A 117 40.41 -22.25 -47.31
N SER A 118 40.35 -21.26 -46.41
CA SER A 118 41.50 -20.38 -46.11
C SER A 118 41.27 -19.62 -44.81
N LEU A 119 42.26 -19.73 -43.92
CA LEU A 119 42.52 -18.90 -42.75
C LEU A 119 42.77 -17.44 -43.14
N ASP A 120 42.30 -16.48 -42.34
CA ASP A 120 43.05 -15.27 -42.03
C ASP A 120 42.64 -14.65 -40.69
N VAL A 121 43.63 -14.11 -40.00
CA VAL A 121 43.65 -13.69 -38.59
C VAL A 121 43.55 -12.17 -38.45
N ALA A 122 42.83 -11.75 -37.41
CA ALA A 122 42.88 -10.47 -36.69
C ALA A 122 42.25 -9.20 -37.29
N ARG A 123 41.21 -8.67 -36.62
CA ARG A 123 41.37 -7.50 -35.73
C ARG A 123 40.17 -7.25 -34.82
N ALA A 124 40.51 -6.78 -33.62
CA ALA A 124 39.71 -6.28 -32.52
C ALA A 124 38.32 -5.70 -32.84
N GLY A 125 37.33 -6.17 -32.09
CA GLY A 125 36.02 -5.56 -31.91
C GLY A 125 35.31 -6.25 -30.76
N SER A 126 35.60 -5.81 -29.53
CA SER A 126 34.97 -6.29 -28.30
C SER A 126 33.48 -5.92 -28.32
N ILE A 127 32.66 -6.74 -28.97
CA ILE A 127 31.21 -6.70 -28.81
C ILE A 127 30.89 -7.43 -27.50
N LYS A 128 31.04 -6.71 -26.39
CA LYS A 128 30.29 -7.03 -25.17
C LYS A 128 28.82 -6.84 -25.52
N ARG A 129 28.16 -7.91 -25.99
CA ARG A 129 26.70 -8.01 -25.89
C ARG A 129 26.38 -8.05 -24.40
N SER A 130 26.12 -6.87 -23.84
CA SER A 130 25.48 -6.73 -22.54
C SER A 130 24.17 -7.49 -22.64
N ILE A 131 24.09 -8.59 -21.92
CA ILE A 131 22.83 -9.20 -21.52
C ILE A 131 22.18 -8.16 -20.60
N ASP A 132 21.48 -7.21 -21.22
CA ASP A 132 20.39 -6.52 -20.56
C ASP A 132 19.25 -7.52 -20.54
N GLN A 133 19.32 -8.44 -19.58
CA GLN A 133 18.19 -9.28 -19.24
C GLN A 133 17.28 -8.38 -18.42
N PRO A 134 16.16 -7.87 -18.97
CA PRO A 134 15.13 -7.32 -18.11
C PRO A 134 14.74 -8.46 -17.17
N ARG A 135 15.01 -8.30 -15.87
CA ARG A 135 14.40 -9.17 -14.87
C ARG A 135 12.90 -9.16 -15.17
N PRO A 136 12.26 -10.32 -15.38
CA PRO A 136 10.83 -10.34 -15.56
C PRO A 136 10.22 -9.75 -14.28
N ILE A 137 9.50 -8.65 -14.47
CA ILE A 137 8.72 -7.97 -13.45
C ILE A 137 7.82 -9.04 -12.83
N SER A 138 7.97 -9.27 -11.54
CA SER A 138 7.28 -10.29 -10.73
C SER A 138 5.74 -10.13 -10.70
N GLU A 139 5.17 -9.32 -11.57
CA GLU A 139 3.73 -9.01 -11.61
C GLU A 139 3.06 -9.53 -12.89
N ASN A 140 3.83 -10.12 -13.81
CA ASN A 140 3.30 -10.72 -15.04
C ASN A 140 3.93 -12.09 -15.36
N THR A 141 4.47 -12.77 -14.35
CA THR A 141 5.29 -13.99 -14.53
C THR A 141 4.72 -15.16 -13.73
N GLY A 142 3.70 -15.81 -14.28
CA GLY A 142 3.21 -17.12 -13.83
C GLY A 142 2.30 -17.10 -12.59
N GLN A 143 1.29 -17.97 -12.61
CA GLN A 143 0.46 -18.31 -11.46
C GLN A 143 1.35 -18.91 -10.34
N MET A 144 1.30 -18.37 -9.13
CA MET A 144 2.09 -18.87 -7.99
C MET A 144 1.60 -20.21 -7.46
N ALA A 145 0.31 -20.49 -7.54
CA ALA A 145 -0.26 -21.78 -7.21
C ALA A 145 0.27 -22.84 -8.18
N GLN A 146 0.93 -23.84 -7.62
CA GLN A 146 1.59 -24.93 -8.34
C GLN A 146 1.43 -26.23 -7.55
N PRO A 147 1.57 -27.40 -8.19
CA PRO A 147 1.52 -28.69 -7.51
C PRO A 147 2.49 -28.75 -6.33
N LEU A 148 1.97 -29.19 -5.17
CA LEU A 148 2.73 -29.31 -3.93
C LEU A 148 2.94 -30.78 -3.57
N ASP A 149 4.00 -31.05 -2.81
CA ASP A 149 4.10 -32.28 -2.04
C ASP A 149 3.16 -32.18 -0.83
N LEU A 150 2.15 -33.04 -0.80
CA LEU A 150 1.17 -33.10 0.27
C LEU A 150 1.65 -33.95 1.46
N ALA A 151 2.77 -34.68 1.35
CA ALA A 151 3.38 -35.43 2.46
C ALA A 151 2.34 -36.22 3.33
N PRO A 152 1.56 -37.15 2.73
CA PRO A 152 0.46 -37.83 3.41
C PRO A 152 0.87 -38.51 4.73
N GLN A 153 2.10 -39.02 4.82
CA GLN A 153 2.64 -39.64 6.03
C GLN A 153 2.61 -38.74 7.29
N THR A 154 2.44 -37.43 7.15
CA THR A 154 2.46 -36.48 8.27
C THR A 154 1.10 -36.19 8.90
N GLN A 155 -0.01 -36.63 8.27
CA GLN A 155 -1.38 -36.44 8.76
C GLN A 155 -1.76 -34.99 9.09
N TRP A 156 -1.16 -34.01 8.41
CA TRP A 156 -1.33 -32.59 8.69
C TRP A 156 -2.79 -32.10 8.55
N TRP A 157 -3.63 -32.78 7.77
CA TRP A 157 -5.06 -32.47 7.60
C TRP A 157 -5.87 -32.62 8.90
N THR A 158 -5.35 -33.36 9.88
CA THR A 158 -6.00 -33.51 11.19
C THR A 158 -5.82 -32.30 12.11
N SER A 159 -4.90 -31.40 11.78
CA SER A 159 -4.63 -30.17 12.54
C SER A 159 -5.84 -29.21 12.55
N PRO A 160 -6.03 -28.40 13.61
CA PRO A 160 -7.00 -27.30 13.63
C PRO A 160 -6.73 -26.22 12.56
N GLN A 161 -5.46 -26.03 12.19
CA GLN A 161 -5.06 -25.21 11.05
C GLN A 161 -4.32 -26.13 10.07
N PRO A 162 -5.06 -26.84 9.19
CA PRO A 162 -4.48 -27.83 8.31
C PRO A 162 -3.68 -27.15 7.19
N LEU A 163 -2.37 -27.43 7.14
CA LEU A 163 -1.46 -26.95 6.11
C LEU A 163 -0.38 -28.01 5.83
N PRO A 164 -0.06 -28.30 4.55
CA PRO A 164 1.07 -29.15 4.20
C PRO A 164 2.37 -28.64 4.86
N PRO A 165 3.27 -29.52 5.32
CA PRO A 165 4.51 -29.13 5.99
C PRO A 165 5.36 -28.11 5.21
N SER A 166 5.35 -28.19 3.88
CA SER A 166 6.06 -27.27 2.98
C SER A 166 5.53 -25.83 3.02
N LEU A 167 4.29 -25.62 3.46
CA LEU A 167 3.63 -24.32 3.52
C LEU A 167 3.49 -23.76 4.95
N GLN A 168 3.69 -24.57 5.99
CA GLN A 168 3.66 -24.11 7.38
C GLN A 168 4.56 -22.89 7.66
N PRO A 169 5.85 -22.83 7.23
CA PRO A 169 6.70 -21.67 7.48
C PRO A 169 6.30 -20.42 6.68
N ARG A 170 5.40 -20.56 5.70
CA ARG A 170 4.90 -19.48 4.84
C ARG A 170 3.60 -18.86 5.35
N ASN A 171 2.88 -19.58 6.21
CA ASN A 171 1.57 -19.14 6.72
C ASN A 171 1.68 -17.79 7.43
N GLY A 172 0.86 -16.81 7.03
CA GLY A 172 0.88 -15.45 7.56
C GLY A 172 2.08 -14.59 7.11
N VAL A 173 3.04 -15.17 6.36
CA VAL A 173 4.15 -14.42 5.77
C VAL A 173 3.79 -13.97 4.36
N ASP A 174 3.45 -14.93 3.50
CA ASP A 174 3.20 -14.73 2.08
C ASP A 174 2.05 -15.58 1.51
N ILE A 175 1.35 -16.33 2.37
CA ILE A 175 0.10 -17.02 2.05
C ILE A 175 -0.95 -16.74 3.13
N LEU A 176 -2.23 -16.86 2.75
CA LEU A 176 -3.39 -16.94 3.63
C LEU A 176 -4.00 -18.34 3.49
N SER A 177 -4.40 -18.96 4.59
CA SER A 177 -5.05 -20.27 4.58
C SER A 177 -6.34 -20.26 5.38
N GLU A 178 -7.35 -20.93 4.83
CA GLU A 178 -8.63 -21.20 5.49
C GLU A 178 -9.04 -22.65 5.22
N SER A 179 -9.87 -23.22 6.09
CA SER A 179 -10.35 -24.59 5.90
C SER A 179 -11.79 -24.74 6.34
N GLU A 180 -12.56 -25.46 5.54
CA GLU A 180 -13.93 -25.87 5.82
C GLU A 180 -13.94 -27.37 6.14
N GLU A 181 -14.69 -27.77 7.16
CA GLU A 181 -14.82 -29.19 7.54
C GLU A 181 -16.30 -29.59 7.52
N SER A 182 -16.59 -30.70 6.85
CA SER A 182 -17.88 -31.37 6.93
C SER A 182 -17.72 -32.81 7.39
N GLN A 183 -18.70 -33.29 8.17
CA GLN A 183 -18.69 -34.65 8.71
C GLN A 183 -19.94 -35.40 8.28
N LYS A 184 -19.78 -36.65 7.83
CA LYS A 184 -20.88 -37.54 7.46
C LYS A 184 -20.76 -38.85 8.21
N SER A 185 -21.73 -39.14 9.07
CA SER A 185 -21.82 -40.42 9.78
C SER A 185 -22.67 -41.42 9.01
N LYS A 186 -22.13 -42.62 8.77
CA LYS A 186 -22.85 -43.75 8.14
C LYS A 186 -23.32 -44.76 9.20
N ARG A 187 -24.36 -45.54 8.86
CA ARG A 187 -24.84 -46.67 9.68
C ARG A 187 -23.67 -47.64 9.91
N GLY A 188 -23.33 -47.88 11.18
CA GLY A 188 -22.14 -48.65 11.58
C GLY A 188 -21.08 -47.86 12.35
N GLY A 189 -21.34 -46.58 12.67
CA GLY A 189 -20.46 -45.76 13.51
C GLY A 189 -19.20 -45.23 12.81
N ARG A 190 -19.12 -45.38 11.49
CA ARG A 190 -18.07 -44.81 10.64
C ARG A 190 -18.40 -43.34 10.36
N THR A 191 -17.49 -42.44 10.70
CA THR A 191 -17.63 -41.00 10.42
C THR A 191 -16.55 -40.60 9.43
N THR A 192 -16.98 -40.19 8.24
CA THR A 192 -16.12 -39.64 7.20
C THR A 192 -16.03 -38.14 7.38
N ILE A 193 -14.81 -37.62 7.48
CA ILE A 193 -14.50 -36.20 7.52
C ILE A 193 -14.05 -35.78 6.13
N SER A 194 -14.62 -34.69 5.62
CA SER A 194 -14.20 -34.03 4.37
C SER A 194 -13.75 -32.62 4.73
N LYS A 195 -12.49 -32.29 4.46
CA LYS A 195 -11.91 -30.98 4.66
C LYS A 195 -11.50 -30.37 3.33
N ASP A 196 -11.93 -29.14 3.07
CA ASP A 196 -11.44 -28.33 1.97
C ASP A 196 -10.52 -27.25 2.55
N ILE A 197 -9.26 -27.25 2.12
CA ILE A 197 -8.22 -26.32 2.57
C ILE A 197 -7.90 -25.37 1.42
N TYR A 198 -8.18 -24.09 1.62
CA TYR A 198 -7.92 -23.04 0.65
C TYR A 198 -6.62 -22.33 1.01
N ILE A 199 -5.70 -22.26 0.05
CA ILE A 199 -4.42 -21.56 0.19
C ILE A 199 -4.37 -20.47 -0.87
N LEU A 200 -4.32 -19.21 -0.43
CA LEU A 200 -4.25 -18.04 -1.27
C LEU A 200 -2.83 -17.45 -1.26
N TYR A 201 -2.26 -17.26 -2.45
CA TYR A 201 -0.93 -16.68 -2.62
C TYR A 201 -1.00 -15.15 -2.86
N MET A 202 0.14 -14.45 -2.79
CA MET A 202 0.19 -12.99 -2.91
C MET A 202 -0.24 -12.44 -4.28
N ASP A 203 -0.21 -13.28 -5.32
CA ASP A 203 -0.76 -12.97 -6.64
C ASP A 203 -2.26 -13.28 -6.74
N TYR A 204 -2.88 -13.73 -5.65
CA TYR A 204 -4.27 -14.19 -5.55
C TYR A 204 -4.61 -15.47 -6.34
N SER A 205 -3.61 -16.18 -6.86
CA SER A 205 -3.81 -17.57 -7.27
C SER A 205 -4.03 -18.47 -6.05
N GLN A 206 -4.64 -19.63 -6.28
CA GLN A 206 -5.09 -20.49 -5.19
C GLN A 206 -4.67 -21.94 -5.39
N THR A 207 -4.36 -22.62 -4.29
CA THR A 207 -4.34 -24.08 -4.22
C THR A 207 -5.45 -24.51 -3.27
N VAL A 208 -6.36 -25.36 -3.75
CA VAL A 208 -7.41 -25.97 -2.95
C VAL A 208 -7.07 -27.43 -2.76
N ILE A 209 -6.99 -27.89 -1.52
CA ILE A 209 -6.72 -29.28 -1.16
C ILE A 209 -7.97 -29.86 -0.52
N THR A 210 -8.50 -30.94 -1.08
CA THR A 210 -9.60 -31.69 -0.50
C THR A 210 -9.05 -32.95 0.17
N ALA A 211 -9.31 -33.09 1.47
CA ALA A 211 -8.90 -34.24 2.28
C ALA A 211 -10.14 -34.99 2.77
N VAL A 212 -10.26 -36.26 2.40
CA VAL A 212 -11.35 -37.13 2.83
C VAL A 212 -10.77 -38.32 3.60
N TYR A 213 -11.16 -38.49 4.86
CA TYR A 213 -10.62 -39.54 5.73
C TYR A 213 -11.65 -40.06 6.74
N ASP A 214 -11.36 -41.22 7.33
CA ASP A 214 -12.13 -41.72 8.47
C ASP A 214 -11.62 -41.11 9.78
N SER A 215 -12.55 -40.59 10.60
CA SER A 215 -12.23 -40.09 11.94
C SER A 215 -11.47 -41.10 12.84
N ARG A 216 -11.67 -42.41 12.65
CA ARG A 216 -11.04 -43.48 13.45
C ARG A 216 -9.72 -43.96 12.88
N ASP A 217 -9.52 -43.78 11.58
CA ASP A 217 -8.27 -44.09 10.91
C ASP A 217 -7.93 -42.95 9.95
N PRO A 218 -7.35 -41.86 10.48
CA PRO A 218 -6.99 -40.71 9.66
C PRO A 218 -5.89 -41.00 8.66
N SER A 219 -5.18 -42.14 8.77
CA SER A 219 -4.10 -42.52 7.86
C SER A 219 -4.61 -42.97 6.49
N ASP A 220 -5.84 -43.51 6.43
CA ASP A 220 -6.58 -43.81 5.21
C ASP A 220 -7.24 -42.52 4.67
N VAL A 221 -6.41 -41.65 4.10
CA VAL A 221 -6.84 -40.38 3.51
C VAL A 221 -6.83 -40.44 1.99
N THR A 222 -7.81 -39.78 1.38
CA THR A 222 -7.75 -39.36 -0.02
C THR A 222 -7.46 -37.86 -0.06
N LEU A 223 -6.36 -37.48 -0.70
CA LEU A 223 -5.96 -36.09 -0.90
C LEU A 223 -6.03 -35.74 -2.38
N GLU A 224 -6.77 -34.69 -2.71
CA GLU A 224 -6.82 -34.11 -4.04
C GLU A 224 -6.36 -32.64 -3.96
N GLN A 225 -5.66 -32.15 -4.98
CA GLN A 225 -5.30 -30.73 -5.08
C GLN A 225 -5.70 -30.18 -6.44
N ARG A 226 -6.24 -28.96 -6.46
CA ARG A 226 -6.49 -28.17 -7.66
C ARG A 226 -5.89 -26.78 -7.53
N HIS A 227 -5.58 -26.16 -8.66
CA HIS A 227 -4.98 -24.82 -8.71
C HIS A 227 -5.85 -23.89 -9.54
N GLU A 228 -6.13 -22.72 -9.00
CA GLU A 228 -6.96 -21.70 -9.65
C GLU A 228 -6.09 -20.47 -9.94
N PRO A 229 -6.22 -19.86 -11.15
CA PRO A 229 -5.45 -18.68 -11.50
C PRO A 229 -5.87 -17.48 -10.65
N PRO A 230 -5.06 -16.41 -10.62
CA PRO A 230 -5.48 -15.14 -10.03
C PRO A 230 -6.84 -14.68 -10.57
N PRO A 231 -7.69 -14.07 -9.74
CA PRO A 231 -8.94 -13.49 -10.20
C PRO A 231 -8.69 -12.37 -11.22
N PRO A 232 -9.64 -12.11 -12.13
CA PRO A 232 -9.53 -11.02 -13.08
C PRO A 232 -9.30 -9.68 -12.38
N LYS A 233 -8.50 -8.82 -13.03
CA LYS A 233 -8.29 -7.46 -12.55
C LYS A 233 -9.63 -6.71 -12.49
N LEU A 234 -9.86 -6.05 -11.36
CA LEU A 234 -11.07 -5.26 -11.15
C LEU A 234 -11.05 -4.00 -12.00
N ARG A 235 -12.22 -3.64 -12.53
CA ARG A 235 -12.44 -2.34 -13.16
C ARG A 235 -12.60 -1.25 -12.11
N GLN A 236 -12.53 0.01 -12.53
CA GLN A 236 -12.66 1.18 -11.64
C GLN A 236 -13.99 1.23 -10.89
N ASP A 237 -15.10 0.89 -11.55
CA ASP A 237 -16.44 0.81 -10.92
C ASP A 237 -16.47 -0.22 -9.78
N GLN A 238 -15.84 -1.37 -10.00
CA GLN A 238 -15.77 -2.43 -8.99
C GLN A 238 -14.83 -2.05 -7.84
N LEU A 239 -13.69 -1.45 -8.15
CA LEU A 239 -12.78 -0.90 -7.14
C LEU A 239 -13.52 0.15 -6.31
N GLU A 240 -14.28 1.05 -6.91
CA GLU A 240 -15.06 2.04 -6.16
C GLU A 240 -16.13 1.40 -5.27
N ALA A 241 -16.81 0.37 -5.75
CA ALA A 241 -17.79 -0.39 -4.96
C ALA A 241 -17.16 -1.03 -3.71
N TYR A 242 -15.98 -1.65 -3.84
CA TYR A 242 -15.25 -2.20 -2.70
C TYR A 242 -14.78 -1.12 -1.73
N TRP A 243 -14.37 0.05 -2.23
CA TRP A 243 -14.02 1.18 -1.37
C TRP A 243 -15.22 1.65 -0.54
N ARG A 244 -16.42 1.75 -1.14
CA ARG A 244 -17.65 2.07 -0.41
C ARG A 244 -17.98 1.03 0.65
N ARG A 245 -17.80 -0.26 0.34
CA ARG A 245 -18.11 -1.38 1.25
C ARG A 245 -17.14 -1.46 2.43
N PHE A 246 -15.84 -1.32 2.19
CA PHE A 246 -14.80 -1.56 3.20
C PHE A 246 -13.98 -0.32 3.55
N GLY A 247 -13.44 0.37 2.54
CA GLY A 247 -12.47 1.46 2.70
C GLY A 247 -12.97 2.60 3.60
N ALA A 248 -14.19 3.09 3.40
CA ALA A 248 -14.74 4.18 4.22
C ALA A 248 -14.76 3.85 5.72
N ASN A 249 -15.09 2.59 6.07
CA ASN A 249 -15.13 2.16 7.47
C ASN A 249 -13.71 1.98 8.04
N ILE A 250 -12.78 1.42 7.25
CA ILE A 250 -11.36 1.30 7.62
C ILE A 250 -10.77 2.68 7.97
N ALA A 251 -11.03 3.70 7.13
CA ALA A 251 -10.55 5.06 7.37
C ALA A 251 -11.08 5.64 8.68
N LYS A 252 -12.38 5.46 8.93
CA LYS A 252 -13.07 5.94 10.13
C LYS A 252 -12.47 5.31 11.40
N GLU A 253 -12.34 3.99 11.42
CA GLU A 253 -11.82 3.24 12.57
C GLU A 253 -10.32 3.50 12.79
N ALA A 254 -9.52 3.63 11.72
CA ALA A 254 -8.12 4.05 11.84
C ALA A 254 -7.98 5.45 12.44
N SER A 255 -8.84 6.39 12.03
CA SER A 255 -8.87 7.74 12.60
C SER A 255 -9.26 7.73 14.08
N ALA A 256 -10.25 6.91 14.45
CA ALA A 256 -10.66 6.74 15.85
C ALA A 256 -9.51 6.17 16.70
N ALA A 257 -8.81 5.15 16.21
CA ALA A 257 -7.65 4.56 16.88
C ALA A 257 -6.47 5.55 17.04
N ALA A 258 -6.31 6.48 16.09
CA ALA A 258 -5.29 7.54 16.14
C ALA A 258 -5.72 8.78 16.96
N GLY A 259 -6.97 8.85 17.41
CA GLY A 259 -7.53 10.02 18.10
C GLY A 259 -7.76 11.23 17.20
N GLY A 260 -7.86 11.06 15.87
CA GLY A 260 -8.09 12.15 14.91
C GLY A 260 -7.55 11.90 13.49
N PRO A 261 -7.63 12.90 12.60
CA PRO A 261 -7.13 12.82 11.22
C PRO A 261 -5.60 12.73 11.16
N PRO A 262 -5.00 12.14 10.11
CA PRO A 262 -3.57 11.93 10.04
C PRO A 262 -2.85 13.25 9.70
N GLY A 263 -1.80 13.59 10.46
CA GLY A 263 -0.87 14.64 10.06
C GLY A 263 -1.32 16.09 10.33
N ILE A 264 -2.19 16.32 11.31
CA ILE A 264 -2.16 17.60 12.05
C ILE A 264 -0.89 17.58 12.91
N SER A 265 0.21 18.03 12.30
CA SER A 265 1.54 18.07 12.88
C SER A 265 1.55 18.89 14.17
N GLY A 266 1.83 18.27 15.30
CA GLY A 266 2.29 18.96 16.51
C GLY A 266 1.67 18.50 17.83
N LYS A 267 0.46 17.96 17.80
CA LYS A 267 -0.18 17.36 18.98
C LYS A 267 -1.04 16.22 18.47
N SER A 268 -0.70 14.99 18.86
CA SER A 268 -1.75 13.99 19.04
C SER A 268 -2.84 14.70 19.87
N SER A 269 -4.06 14.79 19.35
CA SER A 269 -5.19 15.44 20.03
C SER A 269 -5.58 14.72 21.33
N GLY A 270 -5.15 13.47 21.49
CA GLY A 270 -4.97 12.83 22.79
C GLY A 270 -3.52 12.96 23.22
N SER A 271 -3.26 13.14 24.51
CA SER A 271 -1.91 12.96 25.03
C SER A 271 -1.34 11.62 24.51
N SER A 272 -0.02 11.49 24.31
CA SER A 272 0.61 10.21 23.93
C SER A 272 0.27 9.05 24.89
N LYS A 273 -0.46 9.32 25.97
CA LYS A 273 -1.04 8.38 26.93
C LYS A 273 -2.27 7.63 26.42
N ASP A 274 -2.98 8.15 25.40
CA ASP A 274 -4.27 7.61 24.92
C ASP A 274 -4.18 6.85 23.59
N ALA A 275 -3.03 6.91 22.89
CA ALA A 275 -2.80 6.17 21.66
C ALA A 275 -2.70 4.67 21.97
N THR A 276 -3.75 3.93 21.63
CA THR A 276 -3.85 2.49 21.89
C THR A 276 -3.24 1.72 20.72
N ALA A 277 -2.26 0.86 21.02
CA ALA A 277 -1.72 -0.05 20.02
C ALA A 277 -2.79 -1.11 19.68
N LEU A 278 -2.99 -1.40 18.40
CA LEU A 278 -3.86 -2.49 17.97
C LEU A 278 -3.06 -3.78 17.84
N GLY A 279 -3.63 -4.89 18.34
CA GLY A 279 -2.98 -6.20 18.31
C GLY A 279 -1.67 -6.23 19.09
N ASP A 280 -0.60 -6.70 18.44
CA ASP A 280 0.75 -6.79 19.00
C ASP A 280 1.57 -5.48 18.86
N GLY A 281 0.98 -4.43 18.28
CA GLY A 281 1.64 -3.15 18.01
C GLY A 281 2.62 -3.17 16.83
N SER A 282 2.72 -4.29 16.09
CA SER A 282 3.49 -4.35 14.84
C SER A 282 2.82 -3.52 13.74
N PRO A 283 3.55 -3.03 12.72
CA PRO A 283 2.93 -2.27 11.63
C PRO A 283 1.75 -3.02 10.97
N ALA A 284 1.87 -4.34 10.79
CA ALA A 284 0.85 -5.16 10.15
C ALA A 284 -0.43 -5.33 11.00
N ALA A 285 -0.34 -5.23 12.33
CA ALA A 285 -1.49 -5.44 13.19
C ALA A 285 -2.58 -4.34 13.06
N LEU A 286 -2.24 -3.13 12.61
CA LEU A 286 -3.21 -2.06 12.36
C LEU A 286 -4.18 -2.45 11.23
N PRO A 287 -3.73 -2.63 9.97
CA PRO A 287 -4.64 -3.05 8.91
C PRO A 287 -5.26 -4.43 9.19
N GLN A 288 -4.54 -5.36 9.81
CA GLN A 288 -5.09 -6.68 10.16
C GLN A 288 -6.30 -6.57 11.10
N ALA A 289 -6.20 -5.80 12.18
CA ALA A 289 -7.28 -5.65 13.14
C ALA A 289 -8.50 -4.94 12.53
N LEU A 290 -8.28 -3.94 11.67
CA LEU A 290 -9.35 -3.21 11.01
C LEU A 290 -10.09 -4.08 9.98
N ILE A 291 -9.36 -4.82 9.15
CA ILE A 291 -9.96 -5.66 8.10
C ILE A 291 -10.69 -6.86 8.71
N ARG A 292 -10.14 -7.48 9.76
CA ARG A 292 -10.73 -8.65 10.42
C ARG A 292 -12.13 -8.38 10.99
N ASN A 293 -12.43 -7.15 11.37
CA ASN A 293 -13.73 -6.77 11.94
C ASN A 293 -14.79 -6.47 10.87
N LEU A 294 -14.45 -6.54 9.58
CA LEU A 294 -15.36 -6.29 8.49
C LEU A 294 -15.93 -7.63 7.98
N PRO A 295 -17.26 -7.79 7.97
CA PRO A 295 -17.87 -9.00 7.43
C PRO A 295 -17.53 -9.13 5.95
N ASP A 296 -17.25 -10.35 5.52
CA ASP A 296 -16.92 -10.73 4.14
C ASP A 296 -15.66 -10.08 3.54
N ALA A 297 -14.90 -9.29 4.30
CA ALA A 297 -13.65 -8.75 3.81
C ALA A 297 -12.61 -9.86 3.66
N LEU A 298 -11.89 -9.86 2.54
CA LEU A 298 -10.75 -10.74 2.35
C LEU A 298 -9.61 -10.29 3.27
N LEU A 299 -9.14 -11.18 4.12
CA LEU A 299 -8.00 -10.90 4.99
C LEU A 299 -6.72 -10.69 4.18
N PRO A 300 -5.74 -9.96 4.72
CA PRO A 300 -4.43 -9.81 4.08
C PRO A 300 -3.75 -11.16 3.81
N VAL A 301 -3.07 -11.24 2.66
CA VAL A 301 -2.21 -12.38 2.33
C VAL A 301 -0.85 -12.15 2.99
N GLY A 302 -0.79 -12.56 4.26
CA GLY A 302 0.34 -12.33 5.14
C GLY A 302 0.72 -10.85 5.22
N SER A 303 2.00 -10.56 4.99
CA SER A 303 2.55 -9.19 4.97
C SER A 303 2.69 -8.62 3.56
N LYS A 304 2.21 -9.32 2.52
CA LYS A 304 2.56 -9.02 1.12
C LYS A 304 1.47 -8.33 0.33
N ALA A 305 0.20 -8.67 0.58
CA ALA A 305 -0.91 -8.14 -0.20
C ALA A 305 -2.14 -7.88 0.68
N TYR A 306 -2.87 -6.79 0.39
CA TYR A 306 -4.00 -6.30 1.19
C TYR A 306 -5.28 -6.09 0.37
N GLY A 307 -5.31 -6.62 -0.85
CA GLY A 307 -6.46 -6.65 -1.75
C GLY A 307 -6.08 -6.33 -3.20
N ALA A 308 -6.98 -5.70 -3.95
CA ALA A 308 -6.72 -5.33 -5.33
C ALA A 308 -5.80 -4.10 -5.43
N LEU A 309 -4.88 -4.10 -6.40
CA LEU A 309 -3.90 -3.03 -6.57
C LEU A 309 -4.55 -1.77 -7.13
N VAL A 310 -4.36 -0.63 -6.45
CA VAL A 310 -4.83 0.71 -6.89
C VAL A 310 -3.68 1.50 -7.50
N TYR A 311 -2.50 1.41 -6.89
CA TYR A 311 -1.29 2.10 -7.33
C TYR A 311 -0.06 1.26 -7.02
N ALA A 312 0.93 1.29 -7.90
CA ALA A 312 2.26 0.73 -7.65
C ALA A 312 3.34 1.67 -8.19
N ASN A 313 4.43 1.79 -7.45
CA ASN A 313 5.60 2.56 -7.83
C ASN A 313 6.87 1.82 -7.40
N LEU A 314 7.69 1.46 -8.38
CA LEU A 314 9.01 0.87 -8.17
C LEU A 314 10.08 1.93 -8.44
N ALA A 315 10.53 2.59 -7.39
CA ALA A 315 11.59 3.61 -7.40
C ALA A 315 11.44 4.70 -8.49
N ASN A 316 10.21 5.08 -8.84
CA ASN A 316 9.85 5.96 -9.96
C ASN A 316 10.30 5.47 -11.35
N ALA A 317 10.85 4.26 -11.46
CA ALA A 317 11.21 3.62 -12.72
C ALA A 317 9.99 3.01 -13.41
N SER A 318 9.04 2.51 -12.63
CA SER A 318 7.74 2.02 -13.13
C SER A 318 6.64 2.48 -12.19
N THR A 319 5.64 3.17 -12.73
CA THR A 319 4.44 3.59 -12.00
C THR A 319 3.20 3.09 -12.71
N MET A 320 2.34 2.40 -11.98
CA MET A 320 1.04 1.93 -12.46
C MET A 320 -0.05 2.49 -11.55
N GLN A 321 -1.12 2.97 -12.16
CA GLN A 321 -2.29 3.47 -11.45
C GLN A 321 -3.54 2.86 -12.09
N PHE A 322 -4.32 2.15 -11.29
CA PHE A 322 -5.54 1.44 -11.73
C PHE A 322 -6.79 2.23 -11.35
N ASP A 323 -6.74 2.99 -10.26
CA ASP A 323 -7.80 3.89 -9.79
C ASP A 323 -7.18 5.02 -8.93
N GLU A 324 -8.01 5.97 -8.50
CA GLU A 324 -7.64 6.99 -7.52
C GLU A 324 -7.45 6.38 -6.11
N ILE A 325 -6.39 6.80 -5.44
CA ILE A 325 -6.10 6.46 -4.04
C ILE A 325 -7.12 7.18 -3.15
N ARG A 326 -7.74 6.46 -2.22
CA ARG A 326 -8.75 7.01 -1.31
C ARG A 326 -8.44 6.68 0.15
N ALA A 327 -9.05 7.44 1.06
CA ALA A 327 -8.99 7.14 2.48
C ALA A 327 -9.55 5.72 2.74
N GLY A 328 -8.82 4.94 3.53
CA GLY A 328 -9.12 3.54 3.83
C GLY A 328 -8.39 2.53 2.96
N ASP A 329 -7.79 2.95 1.84
CA ASP A 329 -6.87 2.10 1.10
C ASP A 329 -5.62 1.81 1.97
N ILE A 330 -4.94 0.69 1.74
CA ILE A 330 -3.76 0.26 2.50
C ILE A 330 -2.50 0.60 1.72
N VAL A 331 -1.54 1.31 2.33
CA VAL A 331 -0.24 1.61 1.71
C VAL A 331 0.83 0.69 2.29
N THR A 332 1.58 0.01 1.43
CA THR A 332 2.75 -0.80 1.80
C THR A 332 4.02 -0.22 1.22
N LEU A 333 5.08 -0.21 2.02
CA LEU A 333 6.40 0.29 1.68
C LEU A 333 7.41 -0.85 1.86
N ARG A 334 8.21 -1.14 0.83
CA ARG A 334 9.19 -2.24 0.88
C ARG A 334 10.55 -1.74 0.41
N ASN A 335 11.55 -1.80 1.29
CA ASN A 335 12.88 -1.22 1.04
C ASN A 335 12.81 0.24 0.59
N ALA A 336 11.75 0.95 1.02
CA ALA A 336 11.39 2.25 0.47
C ALA A 336 12.21 3.35 1.14
N LYS A 337 12.86 4.17 0.30
CA LYS A 337 13.59 5.36 0.76
C LYS A 337 13.03 6.58 0.07
N PHE A 338 12.67 7.58 0.84
CA PHE A 338 12.16 8.86 0.35
C PHE A 338 13.19 9.95 0.63
N GLU A 339 13.48 10.78 -0.38
CA GLU A 339 14.29 11.99 -0.21
C GLU A 339 13.69 13.13 -1.02
N GLY A 340 13.35 14.21 -0.31
CA GLY A 340 12.73 15.39 -0.91
C GLY A 340 12.96 16.64 -0.08
N HIS A 341 12.20 17.68 -0.39
CA HIS A 341 12.24 18.96 0.30
C HIS A 341 10.87 19.28 0.92
N HIS A 342 10.85 19.69 2.18
CA HIS A 342 9.65 20.08 2.91
C HIS A 342 9.67 21.56 3.33
N GLY A 343 8.48 22.15 3.48
CA GLY A 343 8.29 23.53 3.95
C GLY A 343 8.69 24.62 2.94
N ALA A 344 8.37 25.87 3.26
CA ALA A 344 8.75 27.04 2.46
C ALA A 344 10.28 27.23 2.37
N ILE A 345 11.01 26.77 3.39
CA ILE A 345 12.48 26.85 3.50
C ILE A 345 13.17 25.72 2.71
N LYS A 346 12.42 24.80 2.07
CA LYS A 346 12.94 23.65 1.31
C LYS A 346 13.94 22.80 2.12
N SER A 347 13.68 22.58 3.40
CA SER A 347 14.51 21.70 4.23
C SER A 347 14.53 20.29 3.64
N LYS A 348 15.73 19.74 3.40
CA LYS A 348 15.88 18.38 2.90
C LYS A 348 15.39 17.40 3.97
N TYR A 349 14.58 16.42 3.58
CA TYR A 349 14.21 15.31 4.43
C TYR A 349 14.63 13.98 3.79
N ARG A 350 14.86 12.99 4.63
CA ARG A 350 15.11 11.60 4.25
C ARG A 350 14.34 10.68 5.19
N SER A 351 13.70 9.66 4.63
CA SER A 351 12.99 8.62 5.39
C SER A 351 13.34 7.26 4.82
N ASP A 352 13.68 6.31 5.68
CA ASP A 352 13.98 4.92 5.33
C ASP A 352 12.98 4.03 6.07
N TYR A 353 12.28 3.17 5.33
CA TYR A 353 11.24 2.29 5.86
C TYR A 353 11.71 0.84 6.01
N GLY A 354 13.01 0.57 5.81
CA GLY A 354 13.58 -0.76 6.02
C GLY A 354 12.91 -1.83 5.15
N GLY A 355 12.89 -3.07 5.65
CA GLY A 355 12.41 -4.22 4.88
C GLY A 355 10.93 -4.16 4.51
N PHE A 356 10.06 -3.77 5.45
CA PHE A 356 8.62 -3.73 5.27
C PHE A 356 7.97 -2.74 6.25
N HIS A 357 7.05 -1.94 5.72
CA HIS A 357 6.18 -1.08 6.51
C HIS A 357 4.80 -1.00 5.85
N VAL A 358 3.76 -0.75 6.65
CA VAL A 358 2.38 -0.67 6.17
C VAL A 358 1.59 0.34 7.01
N GLY A 359 0.62 0.98 6.37
CA GLY A 359 -0.32 1.86 7.04
C GLY A 359 -1.63 2.02 6.26
N VAL A 360 -2.56 2.75 6.86
CA VAL A 360 -3.89 3.03 6.30
C VAL A 360 -3.91 4.44 5.76
N VAL A 361 -4.25 4.62 4.49
CA VAL A 361 -4.41 5.94 3.88
C VAL A 361 -5.53 6.70 4.59
N GLY A 362 -5.27 7.92 5.02
CA GLY A 362 -6.30 8.82 5.55
C GLY A 362 -6.60 10.01 4.66
N GLU A 363 -5.63 10.46 3.85
CA GLU A 363 -5.85 11.54 2.89
C GLU A 363 -4.97 11.33 1.64
N TRP A 364 -5.51 11.66 0.47
CA TRP A 364 -4.80 11.69 -0.80
C TRP A 364 -4.88 13.09 -1.41
N ASP A 365 -3.72 13.71 -1.65
CA ASP A 365 -3.57 14.95 -2.39
C ASP A 365 -3.07 14.60 -3.80
N GLY A 366 -4.00 14.44 -4.75
CA GLY A 366 -3.69 14.09 -6.14
C GLY A 366 -2.83 15.13 -6.87
N THR A 367 -2.90 16.40 -6.46
CA THR A 367 -2.09 17.48 -7.04
C THR A 367 -0.63 17.35 -6.62
N ARG A 368 -0.39 17.11 -5.33
CA ARG A 368 0.98 16.94 -4.80
C ARG A 368 1.48 15.50 -4.85
N ARG A 369 0.66 14.57 -5.34
CA ARG A 369 0.87 13.12 -5.27
C ARG A 369 1.35 12.68 -3.88
N SER A 370 0.67 13.17 -2.84
CA SER A 370 1.07 12.95 -1.46
C SER A 370 -0.02 12.23 -0.67
N VAL A 371 0.39 11.23 0.10
CA VAL A 371 -0.48 10.43 0.96
C VAL A 371 -0.23 10.84 2.40
N ARG A 372 -1.29 11.11 3.15
CA ARG A 372 -1.26 11.05 4.62
C ARG A 372 -1.85 9.73 5.05
N TYR A 373 -1.21 9.07 5.99
CA TYR A 373 -1.61 7.74 6.42
C TYR A 373 -1.39 7.55 7.91
N TRP A 374 -2.12 6.62 8.50
CA TRP A 374 -1.90 6.15 9.86
C TRP A 374 -1.02 4.91 9.85
N GLU A 375 -0.03 4.89 10.72
CA GLU A 375 0.87 3.76 10.96
C GLU A 375 0.93 3.44 12.46
N GLN A 376 1.29 2.22 12.78
CA GLN A 376 1.71 1.85 14.13
C GLN A 376 3.07 1.15 14.09
N GLY A 377 3.69 1.01 15.25
CA GLY A 377 5.09 0.58 15.34
C GLY A 377 6.07 1.71 15.03
N GLY A 378 7.20 1.74 15.72
CA GLY A 378 8.29 2.67 15.42
C GLY A 378 8.86 2.42 14.02
N ARG A 379 9.30 3.49 13.33
CA ARG A 379 10.16 3.32 12.15
C ARG A 379 11.51 2.79 12.62
N GLU A 380 12.10 1.91 11.83
CA GLU A 380 13.47 1.44 12.09
C GLU A 380 14.41 2.66 12.09
N GLY A 381 15.02 2.96 13.24
CA GLY A 381 15.97 4.07 13.40
C GLY A 381 15.37 5.47 13.59
N ALA A 382 14.04 5.65 13.62
CA ALA A 382 13.49 6.94 14.05
C ALA A 382 13.48 7.05 15.58
N PRO A 383 13.97 8.16 16.17
CA PRO A 383 13.71 8.42 17.57
C PRO A 383 12.19 8.40 17.77
N ALA A 384 11.72 7.74 18.83
CA ALA A 384 10.32 7.81 19.23
C ALA A 384 9.91 9.29 19.21
N ALA A 385 8.89 9.63 18.42
CA ALA A 385 8.39 10.99 18.37
C ALA A 385 7.90 11.34 19.79
N GLY A 386 8.68 12.18 20.48
CA GLY A 386 8.62 12.37 21.93
C GLY A 386 9.74 11.59 22.61
N GLY A 387 10.77 12.31 23.06
CA GLY A 387 11.98 11.79 23.75
C GLY A 387 11.72 11.13 25.10
N GLY A 388 10.71 10.27 25.19
CA GLY A 388 10.47 9.34 26.28
C GLY A 388 11.00 7.96 25.90
N LYS A 389 11.83 7.41 26.78
CA LYS A 389 12.25 6.01 26.79
C LYS A 389 10.98 5.13 26.79
N GLY A 390 10.62 4.54 25.65
CA GLY A 390 9.47 3.61 25.53
C GLY A 390 8.16 4.21 25.01
N GLY A 391 8.18 4.97 23.91
CA GLY A 391 6.95 5.38 23.21
C GLY A 391 6.13 4.16 22.78
N LYS A 392 5.02 3.90 23.50
CA LYS A 392 4.05 2.83 23.23
C LYS A 392 3.65 2.85 21.75
N GLY A 393 3.56 1.68 21.14
CA GLY A 393 3.27 1.45 19.72
C GLY A 393 1.84 1.82 19.27
N GLY A 394 1.29 2.93 19.76
CA GLY A 394 0.00 3.45 19.34
C GLY A 394 0.00 3.97 17.91
N VAL A 395 -1.20 4.14 17.37
CA VAL A 395 -1.43 4.60 16.00
C VAL A 395 -1.07 6.09 15.88
N ARG A 396 -0.28 6.46 14.87
CA ARG A 396 0.13 7.84 14.57
C ARG A 396 -0.01 8.16 13.09
N GLY A 397 -0.17 9.44 12.76
CA GLY A 397 -0.18 9.90 11.37
C GLY A 397 1.22 10.24 10.84
N ASP A 398 1.49 9.92 9.58
CA ASP A 398 2.62 10.47 8.82
C ASP A 398 2.20 10.88 7.38
N LYS A 399 3.11 11.53 6.66
CA LYS A 399 2.93 12.00 5.30
C LYS A 399 4.10 11.60 4.40
N LEU A 400 3.77 11.03 3.24
CA LEU A 400 4.74 10.74 2.18
C LEU A 400 4.34 11.43 0.87
N ARG A 401 5.35 11.83 0.08
CA ARG A 401 5.18 12.25 -1.31
C ARG A 401 5.67 11.13 -2.20
N LEU A 402 4.78 10.57 -3.03
CA LEU A 402 5.11 9.42 -3.87
C LEU A 402 6.22 9.74 -4.88
N GLY A 403 6.28 10.99 -5.36
CA GLY A 403 7.34 11.47 -6.26
C GLY A 403 8.72 11.56 -5.60
N ASP A 404 8.81 11.61 -4.27
CA ASP A 404 10.08 11.70 -3.54
C ASP A 404 10.72 10.32 -3.31
N LEU A 405 10.13 9.23 -3.82
CA LEU A 405 10.67 7.87 -3.75
C LEU A 405 12.01 7.76 -4.53
N ARG A 406 13.07 7.35 -3.85
CA ARG A 406 14.42 7.15 -4.42
C ARG A 406 14.75 5.70 -4.70
N SER A 407 14.27 4.80 -3.85
CA SER A 407 14.49 3.36 -3.99
C SER A 407 13.38 2.58 -3.33
N GLY A 408 13.28 1.29 -3.67
CA GLY A 408 12.28 0.38 -3.14
C GLY A 408 10.94 0.53 -3.84
N GLU A 409 9.89 0.14 -3.13
CA GLU A 409 8.57 -0.02 -3.69
C GLU A 409 7.49 0.57 -2.78
N VAL A 410 6.51 1.21 -3.42
CA VAL A 410 5.26 1.66 -2.79
C VAL A 410 4.11 1.02 -3.53
N ARG A 411 3.22 0.35 -2.81
CA ARG A 411 1.94 -0.13 -3.34
C ARG A 411 0.80 0.41 -2.51
N VAL A 412 -0.33 0.66 -3.16
CA VAL A 412 -1.59 1.00 -2.52
C VAL A 412 -2.62 -0.03 -2.93
N TRP A 413 -3.31 -0.59 -1.95
CA TRP A 413 -4.23 -1.69 -2.08
C TRP A 413 -5.61 -1.26 -1.65
N ARG A 414 -6.61 -1.74 -2.38
CA ARG A 414 -8.00 -1.67 -1.97
C ARG A 414 -8.41 -2.99 -1.35
N VAL A 415 -8.93 -2.93 -0.13
CA VAL A 415 -9.55 -4.09 0.50
C VAL A 415 -10.76 -4.52 -0.31
N VAL A 416 -10.85 -5.81 -0.57
CA VAL A 416 -11.85 -6.47 -1.40
C VAL A 416 -12.55 -7.56 -0.59
N GLY A 417 -13.65 -8.08 -1.12
CA GLY A 417 -14.43 -9.12 -0.46
C GLY A 417 -13.92 -10.52 -0.81
N ARG A 418 -14.29 -11.48 0.02
CA ARG A 418 -14.01 -12.92 -0.17
C ARG A 418 -14.54 -13.44 -1.51
N GLU A 419 -15.64 -12.87 -2.01
CA GLU A 419 -16.22 -13.22 -3.30
C GLU A 419 -15.28 -12.96 -4.49
N TRP A 420 -14.31 -12.04 -4.35
CA TRP A 420 -13.38 -11.74 -5.43
C TRP A 420 -12.45 -12.92 -5.75
N VAL A 421 -12.15 -13.74 -4.75
CA VAL A 421 -11.37 -14.98 -4.88
C VAL A 421 -12.27 -16.23 -4.88
N GLY A 422 -13.59 -16.06 -4.90
CA GLY A 422 -14.54 -17.18 -4.90
C GLY A 422 -14.73 -17.86 -3.54
N TRP A 423 -14.40 -17.19 -2.43
CA TRP A 423 -14.56 -17.71 -1.04
C TRP A 423 -15.87 -17.25 -0.37
N SER A 424 -16.87 -16.88 -1.17
CA SER A 424 -18.20 -16.55 -0.67
C SER A 424 -19.04 -17.82 -0.57
N GLU A 425 -19.49 -18.15 0.65
CA GLU A 425 -20.57 -19.13 0.89
C GLU A 425 -21.94 -18.60 0.42
#